data_AF-A0A3R7NIR2-F1
#
_entry.id   AF-A0A3R7NIR2-F1
#
_cell.length_a   1.000
_cell.length_b   1.000
_cell.length_c   1.000
_cell.angle_alpha   90.00
_cell.angle_beta   90.00
_cell.angle_gamma   90.00
#
_symmetry.space_group_name_H-M   'P 1'
#
loop_
_entity.id
_entity.type
_entity.pdbx_description
1 polymer ?
#
loop_
_entity_poly.entity_id
_entity_poly.type
_entity_poly.pdbx_seq_one_letter_code
_entity_poly.pdbx_strand_id
1 'polypeptide(L)'
;MAQQPEKLKWKEDSPFGLSASQFGMALGFCGRVVDFVDYLRNVVGTELEFKGNASTDHGIKTEPKARALYELLTGAAVSDGGFFLTSDRLLGCSPDGRILSRWEASPPRPADEVKSESEHNSPKTLVSVRVPFHSKWRRSKEPTVAPAGSRRQQVRRLLEIKSPVHSLYDGSKPNYQPFGIPLHYLCQLQGQMAIANVDECDFFVYLDWPVCQVVAWRVRRSSEFWEWARPKLIQVVEWVRDGPPVWLNRRFEFDTFDFNKIEVEPLVFPYDITANVPIIDSRRFPFFHRYPNPYLDTASGASHEGILRGLTSAVTRFLFHRDVDETRSEEEEEKQGHDKSAVMWCRSTDSGTDSAAASPSWDAADLRCEQVRGSTLAVVRPQDFDGDGVSCRVHPKGGDKESSGNDVVYVRFFQRHFFHSLEPLEGPPEPDRAAGVVLGETPLQLV
;
A
#
# COMPACT_ATOMS: atom_id res chain seq x y z
N MET A 1 -5.70 0.02 -15.72
CA MET A 1 -6.19 0.88 -14.63
C MET A 1 -7.25 1.77 -15.23
N ALA A 2 -8.35 2.08 -14.53
CA ALA A 2 -9.21 3.18 -14.96
C ALA A 2 -8.31 4.41 -15.11
N GLN A 3 -8.09 4.86 -16.35
CA GLN A 3 -7.13 5.92 -16.57
C GLN A 3 -7.68 7.17 -15.87
N GLN A 4 -6.91 7.71 -14.92
CA GLN A 4 -7.32 8.90 -14.21
C GLN A 4 -7.68 10.00 -15.23
N PRO A 5 -8.85 10.68 -15.09
CA PRO A 5 -9.29 11.66 -16.08
C PRO A 5 -8.25 12.76 -16.36
N GLU A 6 -7.49 13.15 -15.34
CA GLU A 6 -6.40 14.12 -15.47
C GLU A 6 -5.24 13.63 -16.35
N LYS A 7 -4.92 12.33 -16.29
CA LYS A 7 -3.91 11.70 -17.14
C LYS A 7 -4.36 11.68 -18.61
N LEU A 8 -5.63 11.36 -18.86
CA LEU A 8 -6.21 11.38 -20.21
C LEU A 8 -6.15 12.80 -20.80
N LYS A 9 -6.64 13.79 -20.05
CA LYS A 9 -6.59 15.19 -20.43
C LYS A 9 -5.15 15.66 -20.69
N TRP A 10 -4.20 15.29 -19.84
CA TRP A 10 -2.79 15.61 -20.07
C TRP A 10 -2.23 14.97 -21.34
N LYS A 11 -2.63 13.73 -21.65
CA LYS A 11 -2.20 13.08 -22.89
C LYS A 11 -2.78 13.76 -24.14
N GLU A 12 -3.97 14.31 -24.06
CA GLU A 12 -4.53 15.16 -25.13
C GLU A 12 -3.74 16.48 -25.26
N ASP A 13 -3.44 17.14 -24.13
CA ASP A 13 -2.70 18.41 -24.10
C ASP A 13 -1.20 18.25 -24.44
N SER A 14 -0.63 17.06 -24.24
CA SER A 14 0.80 16.77 -24.35
C SER A 14 1.01 15.35 -24.91
N PRO A 15 0.71 15.12 -26.20
CA PRO A 15 0.67 13.78 -26.80
C PRO A 15 2.02 13.04 -26.75
N PHE A 16 3.12 13.78 -26.80
CA PHE A 16 4.49 13.26 -26.72
C PHE A 16 5.02 13.12 -25.29
N GLY A 17 4.27 13.55 -24.27
CA GLY A 17 4.71 13.49 -22.88
C GLY A 17 4.89 12.06 -22.37
N LEU A 18 5.82 11.82 -21.45
CA LEU A 18 6.08 10.49 -20.90
C LEU A 18 5.51 10.34 -19.49
N SER A 19 4.78 9.26 -19.26
CA SER A 19 4.35 8.89 -17.90
C SER A 19 5.41 8.04 -17.19
N ALA A 20 5.46 8.07 -15.87
CA ALA A 20 6.49 7.37 -15.08
C ALA A 20 6.58 5.86 -15.40
N SER A 21 5.46 5.19 -15.68
CA SER A 21 5.44 3.78 -16.09
C SER A 21 6.16 3.50 -17.41
N GLN A 22 6.46 4.55 -18.19
CA GLN A 22 7.20 4.47 -19.45
C GLN A 22 8.69 4.76 -19.29
N PHE A 23 9.14 5.26 -18.14
CA PHE A 23 10.53 5.70 -17.96
C PHE A 23 11.52 4.57 -18.13
N GLY A 24 11.20 3.36 -17.63
CA GLY A 24 12.05 2.20 -17.82
C GLY A 24 12.24 1.82 -19.29
N MET A 25 11.20 1.92 -20.13
CA MET A 25 11.32 1.67 -21.58
C MET A 25 12.10 2.78 -22.27
N ALA A 26 11.80 4.05 -21.94
CA ALA A 26 12.49 5.22 -22.49
C ALA A 26 14.00 5.21 -22.19
N LEU A 27 14.40 4.67 -21.04
CA LEU A 27 15.79 4.56 -20.60
C LEU A 27 16.46 3.23 -21.01
N GLY A 28 15.75 2.32 -21.70
CA GLY A 28 16.31 1.06 -22.23
C GLY A 28 16.34 -0.13 -21.25
N PHE A 29 15.65 -0.06 -20.11
CA PHE A 29 15.55 -1.16 -19.14
C PHE A 29 14.42 -2.16 -19.43
N CYS A 30 13.63 -1.91 -20.47
CA CYS A 30 12.55 -2.80 -20.93
C CYS A 30 12.38 -2.68 -22.45
N GLY A 31 13.35 -3.22 -23.19
CA GLY A 31 13.42 -3.14 -24.65
C GLY A 31 14.41 -2.08 -25.14
N ARG A 32 14.41 -1.82 -26.45
CA ARG A 32 15.34 -0.87 -27.08
C ARG A 32 14.70 0.52 -27.18
N VAL A 33 15.49 1.56 -26.91
CA VAL A 33 15.03 2.96 -26.96
C VAL A 33 14.46 3.32 -28.32
N VAL A 34 15.11 2.91 -29.42
CA VAL A 34 14.63 3.20 -30.78
C VAL A 34 13.26 2.57 -31.07
N ASP A 35 13.00 1.35 -30.60
CA ASP A 35 11.71 0.69 -30.82
C ASP A 35 10.61 1.36 -29.97
N PHE A 36 10.96 1.85 -28.77
CA PHE A 36 10.03 2.59 -27.93
C PHE A 36 9.66 3.96 -28.53
N VAL A 37 10.63 4.68 -29.09
CA VAL A 37 10.38 5.94 -29.80
C VAL A 37 9.50 5.71 -31.04
N ASP A 38 9.80 4.67 -31.82
CA ASP A 38 9.00 4.27 -32.98
C ASP A 38 7.56 3.93 -32.58
N TYR A 39 7.37 3.14 -31.52
CA TYR A 39 6.06 2.80 -30.97
C TYR A 39 5.25 4.06 -30.61
N LEU A 40 5.83 5.00 -29.86
CA LEU A 40 5.10 6.22 -29.46
C LEU A 40 4.74 7.13 -30.63
N ARG A 41 5.56 7.16 -31.69
CA ARG A 41 5.34 8.05 -32.84
C ARG A 41 4.38 7.46 -33.88
N ASN A 42 4.57 6.19 -34.18
CA ASN A 42 4.01 5.58 -35.38
C ASN A 42 2.94 4.52 -35.06
N VAL A 43 2.82 4.09 -33.79
CA VAL A 43 1.90 3.03 -33.38
C VAL A 43 0.81 3.53 -32.44
N VAL A 44 1.14 4.37 -31.44
CA VAL A 44 0.15 4.98 -30.54
C VAL A 44 -0.85 5.83 -31.34
N GLY A 45 -2.15 5.64 -31.10
CA GLY A 45 -3.23 6.28 -31.86
C GLY A 45 -3.66 5.54 -33.12
N THR A 46 -3.04 4.41 -33.45
CA THR A 46 -3.43 3.53 -34.58
C THR A 46 -4.15 2.27 -34.09
N GLU A 47 -4.69 1.43 -34.98
CA GLU A 47 -5.24 0.12 -34.58
C GLU A 47 -4.20 -0.85 -33.99
N LEU A 48 -2.91 -0.61 -34.22
CA LEU A 48 -1.81 -1.42 -33.72
C LEU A 48 -1.39 -1.06 -32.29
N GLU A 49 -1.95 0.01 -31.71
CA GLU A 49 -1.68 0.40 -30.34
C GLU A 49 -2.03 -0.74 -29.36
N PHE A 50 -1.14 -0.99 -28.39
CA PHE A 50 -1.41 -1.96 -27.35
C PHE A 50 -2.55 -1.46 -26.45
N LYS A 51 -3.72 -2.11 -26.54
CA LYS A 51 -4.92 -1.77 -25.75
C LYS A 51 -5.03 -2.48 -24.40
N GLY A 52 -4.06 -3.33 -24.06
CA GLY A 52 -4.10 -4.18 -22.87
C GLY A 52 -3.98 -5.66 -23.20
N ASN A 53 -3.74 -6.45 -22.16
CA ASN A 53 -3.74 -7.90 -22.20
C ASN A 53 -4.33 -8.46 -20.90
N ALA A 54 -4.51 -9.78 -20.81
CA ALA A 54 -5.04 -10.43 -19.61
C ALA A 54 -4.27 -10.09 -18.32
N SER A 55 -2.96 -9.85 -18.40
CA SER A 55 -2.16 -9.40 -17.24
C SER A 55 -2.50 -7.98 -16.80
N THR A 56 -2.82 -7.09 -17.75
CA THR A 56 -3.26 -5.72 -17.47
C THR A 56 -4.62 -5.74 -16.80
N ASP A 57 -5.56 -6.53 -17.33
CA ASP A 57 -6.91 -6.67 -16.77
C ASP A 57 -6.88 -7.31 -15.38
N HIS A 58 -6.04 -8.34 -15.21
CA HIS A 58 -5.80 -8.96 -13.89
C HIS A 58 -5.27 -7.94 -12.88
N GLY A 59 -4.28 -7.12 -13.28
CA GLY A 59 -3.76 -6.05 -12.43
C GLY A 59 -4.84 -5.07 -11.99
N ILE A 60 -5.74 -4.67 -12.90
CA ILE A 60 -6.87 -3.78 -12.60
C ILE A 60 -7.81 -4.41 -11.57
N LYS A 61 -8.22 -5.66 -11.82
CA LYS A 61 -9.20 -6.37 -10.97
C LYS A 61 -8.65 -6.62 -9.55
N THR A 62 -7.34 -6.80 -9.41
CA THR A 62 -6.71 -7.18 -8.14
C THR A 62 -6.11 -6.02 -7.36
N GLU A 63 -5.93 -4.84 -7.97
CA GLU A 63 -5.35 -3.67 -7.31
C GLU A 63 -6.09 -3.25 -6.03
N PRO A 64 -7.45 -3.16 -5.99
CA PRO A 64 -8.17 -2.79 -4.77
C PRO A 64 -7.92 -3.80 -3.63
N LYS A 65 -7.90 -5.09 -3.95
CA LYS A 65 -7.58 -6.17 -3.01
C LYS A 65 -6.14 -6.10 -2.51
N ALA A 66 -5.19 -5.83 -3.39
CA ALA A 66 -3.78 -5.62 -3.02
C ALA A 66 -3.61 -4.40 -2.09
N ARG A 67 -4.31 -3.30 -2.38
CA ARG A 67 -4.32 -2.08 -1.53
C ARG A 67 -4.87 -2.41 -0.14
N ALA A 68 -6.01 -3.07 -0.05
CA ALA A 68 -6.61 -3.49 1.21
C ALA A 68 -5.67 -4.38 2.05
N LEU A 69 -4.97 -5.32 1.42
CA LEU A 69 -3.97 -6.14 2.11
C LEU A 69 -2.78 -5.29 2.60
N TYR A 70 -2.27 -4.38 1.77
CA TYR A 70 -1.21 -3.45 2.16
C TYR A 70 -1.61 -2.62 3.39
N GLU A 71 -2.82 -2.05 3.39
CA GLU A 71 -3.34 -1.26 4.50
C GLU A 71 -3.44 -2.11 5.78
N LEU A 72 -3.98 -3.32 5.69
CA LEU A 72 -4.08 -4.24 6.83
C LEU A 72 -2.72 -4.59 7.41
N LEU A 73 -1.75 -4.94 6.56
CA LEU A 73 -0.43 -5.36 7.03
C LEU A 73 0.36 -4.20 7.64
N THR A 74 0.34 -3.03 7.00
CA THR A 74 1.18 -1.89 7.39
C THR A 74 0.51 -0.98 8.43
N GLY A 75 -0.81 -1.02 8.54
CA GLY A 75 -1.61 -0.04 9.30
C GLY A 75 -1.58 1.36 8.70
N ALA A 76 -1.07 1.52 7.48
CA ALA A 76 -1.01 2.80 6.80
C ALA A 76 -2.32 3.05 6.03
N ALA A 77 -2.96 4.18 6.27
CA ALA A 77 -4.10 4.61 5.45
C ALA A 77 -3.60 5.11 4.09
N VAL A 78 -4.22 4.61 3.02
CA VAL A 78 -3.90 4.95 1.64
C VAL A 78 -5.06 5.76 1.05
N SER A 79 -4.72 6.90 0.46
CA SER A 79 -5.65 7.69 -0.35
C SER A 79 -5.34 7.52 -1.83
N ASP A 80 -6.28 7.88 -2.71
CA ASP A 80 -6.08 7.86 -4.17
C ASP A 80 -4.78 8.54 -4.56
N GLY A 81 -4.08 7.96 -5.54
CA GLY A 81 -2.78 8.45 -6.01
C GLY A 81 -2.80 9.86 -6.61
N GLY A 82 -3.85 10.19 -7.36
CA GLY A 82 -3.91 11.42 -8.17
C GLY A 82 -2.91 11.43 -9.33
N PHE A 83 -2.83 12.55 -10.05
CA PHE A 83 -1.93 12.73 -11.19
C PHE A 83 -1.04 13.95 -10.99
N PHE A 84 0.27 13.78 -11.21
CA PHE A 84 1.26 14.83 -11.01
C PHE A 84 2.03 15.10 -12.29
N LEU A 85 2.44 16.35 -12.47
CA LEU A 85 3.17 16.83 -13.65
C LEU A 85 4.42 17.59 -13.24
N THR A 86 5.46 17.47 -14.06
CA THR A 86 6.59 18.41 -14.02
C THR A 86 6.14 19.82 -14.42
N SER A 87 6.93 20.83 -14.07
CA SER A 87 6.63 22.23 -14.39
C SER A 87 6.53 22.50 -15.89
N ASP A 88 7.29 21.76 -16.71
CA ASP A 88 7.23 21.80 -18.17
C ASP A 88 6.09 20.97 -18.77
N ARG A 89 5.35 20.22 -17.92
CA ARG A 89 4.27 19.28 -18.30
C ARG A 89 4.67 18.19 -19.30
N LEU A 90 5.96 17.96 -19.51
CA LEU A 90 6.44 16.93 -20.42
C LEU A 90 6.46 15.54 -19.78
N LEU A 91 6.58 15.48 -18.45
CA LEU A 91 6.63 14.25 -17.69
C LEU A 91 5.50 14.24 -16.66
N GLY A 92 4.85 13.08 -16.52
CA GLY A 92 3.77 12.89 -15.56
C GLY A 92 3.85 11.59 -14.79
N CYS A 93 3.14 11.50 -13.67
CA CYS A 93 3.05 10.27 -12.91
C CYS A 93 1.68 10.10 -12.23
N SER A 94 1.27 8.85 -12.06
CA SER A 94 0.07 8.44 -11.32
C SER A 94 0.52 7.31 -10.41
N PRO A 95 0.89 7.58 -9.14
CA PRO A 95 1.07 6.51 -8.17
C PRO A 95 -0.26 5.80 -7.91
N ASP A 96 -0.23 4.58 -7.38
CA ASP A 96 -1.45 3.82 -7.07
C ASP A 96 -2.07 4.27 -5.73
N GLY A 97 -1.28 4.93 -4.89
CA GLY A 97 -1.78 5.52 -3.64
C GLY A 97 -0.85 6.55 -3.01
N ARG A 98 -1.39 7.32 -2.08
CA ARG A 98 -0.67 8.27 -1.24
C ARG A 98 -0.87 7.92 0.22
N ILE A 99 0.25 7.74 0.93
CA ILE A 99 0.28 7.42 2.36
C ILE A 99 0.48 8.72 3.14
N LEU A 100 -0.50 9.02 3.98
CA LEU A 100 -0.53 10.23 4.79
C LEU A 100 0.14 9.94 6.14
N SER A 101 1.11 10.76 6.58
CA SER A 101 1.43 10.72 8.01
C SER A 101 0.28 11.33 8.78
N ARG A 102 -0.18 10.61 9.79
CA ARG A 102 -0.79 11.25 10.94
C ARG A 102 0.30 12.12 11.57
N TRP A 103 0.13 13.44 11.47
CA TRP A 103 0.89 14.32 12.34
C TRP A 103 0.38 14.01 13.75
N GLU A 104 1.13 13.21 14.50
CA GLU A 104 1.01 13.20 15.95
C GLU A 104 1.22 14.66 16.33
N ALA A 105 0.11 15.35 16.62
CA ALA A 105 0.19 16.66 17.23
C ALA A 105 0.95 16.41 18.52
N SER A 106 2.24 16.78 18.54
CA SER A 106 2.98 16.82 19.79
C SER A 106 2.06 17.52 20.77
N PRO A 107 1.76 16.91 21.93
CA PRO A 107 0.87 17.54 22.90
C PRO A 107 1.37 18.96 23.11
N PRO A 108 0.47 19.96 23.15
CA PRO A 108 0.88 21.35 23.34
C PRO A 108 1.84 21.37 24.53
N ARG A 109 3.10 21.77 24.27
CA ARG A 109 4.07 21.88 25.36
C ARG A 109 3.38 22.72 26.44
N PRO A 110 3.33 22.25 27.70
CA PRO A 110 2.88 23.10 28.78
C PRO A 110 3.64 24.41 28.64
N ALA A 111 2.91 25.53 28.71
CA ALA A 111 3.48 26.85 28.57
C ALA A 111 4.47 27.05 29.73
N ASP A 112 5.73 26.66 29.51
CA ASP A 112 6.77 26.84 30.50
C ASP A 112 7.03 28.34 30.65
N GLU A 113 6.90 28.73 31.91
CA GLU A 113 7.16 30.03 32.49
C GLU A 113 8.37 30.72 31.86
N VAL A 114 8.11 31.98 31.50
CA VAL A 114 9.11 33.02 31.25
C VAL A 114 10.14 33.01 32.38
N LYS A 115 11.31 32.41 32.14
CA LYS A 115 12.51 32.64 32.96
C LYS A 115 13.45 33.59 32.24
N SER A 116 13.78 34.61 33.01
CA SER A 116 14.56 35.81 32.71
C SER A 116 15.93 35.53 32.09
N GLU A 117 16.31 36.43 31.19
CA GLU A 117 17.64 36.56 30.60
C GLU A 117 18.73 36.70 31.67
N SER A 118 19.79 35.89 31.59
CA SER A 118 21.10 36.28 32.10
C SER A 118 22.13 36.02 31.02
N GLU A 119 22.67 37.11 30.49
CA GLU A 119 23.77 37.19 29.54
C GLU A 119 25.01 36.46 30.07
N HIS A 120 25.68 35.67 29.24
CA HIS A 120 27.13 35.41 29.39
C HIS A 120 27.80 35.32 28.01
N ASN A 121 28.63 36.34 27.76
CA ASN A 121 29.51 36.48 26.60
C ASN A 121 30.65 35.46 26.64
N SER A 122 30.91 34.78 25.52
CA SER A 122 32.26 34.32 25.14
C SER A 122 32.37 34.02 23.64
N PRO A 123 33.44 34.47 22.96
CA PRO A 123 33.60 34.31 21.52
C PRO A 123 34.31 32.99 21.19
N LYS A 124 33.72 32.17 20.32
CA LYS A 124 34.45 31.12 19.58
C LYS A 124 34.18 31.27 18.09
N THR A 125 35.21 31.75 17.41
CA THR A 125 35.34 31.86 15.97
C THR A 125 35.41 30.47 15.35
N LEU A 126 34.38 30.09 14.59
CA LEU A 126 34.44 29.00 13.62
C LEU A 126 34.01 29.54 12.27
N VAL A 127 34.97 29.58 11.35
CA VAL A 127 34.79 29.94 9.94
C VAL A 127 33.97 28.83 9.28
N SER A 128 32.68 29.09 9.06
CA SER A 128 31.81 28.28 8.21
C SER A 128 31.75 28.91 6.83
N VAL A 129 32.32 28.21 5.84
CA VAL A 129 32.18 28.56 4.42
C VAL A 129 30.75 28.23 4.00
N ARG A 130 29.94 29.27 3.76
CA ARG A 130 28.60 29.14 3.16
C ARG A 130 28.73 28.84 1.66
N VAL A 131 28.29 27.65 1.25
CA VAL A 131 28.03 27.32 -0.16
C VAL A 131 26.68 27.95 -0.57
N PRO A 132 26.59 28.74 -1.65
CA PRO A 132 25.38 29.45 -2.01
C PRO A 132 24.50 28.61 -2.93
N PHE A 133 23.59 27.81 -2.38
CA PHE A 133 22.42 27.32 -3.11
C PHE A 133 21.15 27.83 -2.44
N HIS A 134 20.70 29.00 -2.90
CA HIS A 134 19.34 29.48 -2.64
C HIS A 134 18.42 29.03 -3.78
N SER A 135 17.62 27.98 -3.57
CA SER A 135 16.45 27.72 -4.41
C SER A 135 15.41 28.80 -4.11
N LYS A 136 15.37 29.83 -4.96
CA LYS A 136 14.33 30.88 -4.90
C LYS A 136 13.00 30.31 -5.37
N TRP A 137 12.27 29.62 -4.49
CA TRP A 137 10.82 29.50 -4.63
C TRP A 137 10.19 30.83 -4.20
N ARG A 138 9.82 31.66 -5.19
CA ARG A 138 8.97 32.84 -4.96
C ARG A 138 7.59 32.34 -4.53
N ARG A 139 7.31 32.43 -3.23
CA ARG A 139 5.95 32.40 -2.68
C ARG A 139 5.20 33.62 -3.23
N SER A 140 4.21 33.40 -4.08
CA SER A 140 3.24 34.45 -4.43
C SER A 140 2.56 34.90 -3.14
N LYS A 141 2.66 36.19 -2.81
CA LYS A 141 1.95 36.82 -1.70
C LYS A 141 0.58 37.23 -2.20
N GLU A 142 -0.46 36.47 -1.86
CA GLU A 142 -1.82 36.99 -1.74
C GLU A 142 -2.20 36.99 -0.25
N PRO A 143 -2.69 38.10 0.31
CA PRO A 143 -3.13 38.17 1.69
C PRO A 143 -4.59 37.73 1.78
N THR A 144 -4.82 36.42 1.91
CA THR A 144 -6.14 35.87 2.26
C THR A 144 -6.16 35.54 3.74
N VAL A 145 -7.05 36.20 4.48
CA VAL A 145 -7.34 35.93 5.89
C VAL A 145 -7.63 34.43 6.05
N ALA A 146 -6.69 33.70 6.67
CA ALA A 146 -6.75 32.26 6.78
C ALA A 146 -7.78 31.84 7.84
N PRO A 147 -8.74 30.96 7.53
CA PRO A 147 -9.57 30.32 8.55
C PRO A 147 -8.68 29.46 9.45
N ALA A 148 -9.10 29.31 10.70
CA ALA A 148 -8.38 28.58 11.74
C ALA A 148 -7.93 27.17 11.28
N GLY A 149 -6.61 27.05 11.07
CA GLY A 149 -5.78 25.85 11.15
C GLY A 149 -6.38 24.50 10.75
N SER A 150 -6.73 24.29 9.49
CA SER A 150 -6.83 22.92 8.98
C SER A 150 -5.43 22.28 9.04
N ARG A 151 -5.28 21.27 9.90
CA ARG A 151 -4.04 20.47 10.00
C ARG A 151 -3.75 19.90 8.62
N ARG A 152 -2.72 20.43 7.94
CA ARG A 152 -2.33 19.95 6.62
C ARG A 152 -1.73 18.55 6.78
N GLN A 153 -2.51 17.53 6.44
CA GLN A 153 -1.97 16.19 6.21
C GLN A 153 -0.90 16.30 5.12
N GLN A 154 0.33 15.98 5.46
CA GLN A 154 1.43 15.94 4.51
C GLN A 154 1.54 14.51 3.97
N VAL A 155 1.47 14.36 2.65
CA VAL A 155 1.82 13.11 1.98
C VAL A 155 3.27 12.81 2.32
N ARG A 156 3.53 11.67 2.95
CA ARG A 156 4.89 11.26 3.30
C ARG A 156 5.49 10.36 2.26
N ARG A 157 4.68 9.47 1.70
CA ARG A 157 5.13 8.33 0.90
C ARG A 157 4.09 8.03 -0.18
N LEU A 158 4.56 7.49 -1.30
CA LEU A 158 3.71 6.95 -2.35
C LEU A 158 3.55 5.44 -2.20
N LEU A 159 2.52 4.88 -2.81
CA LEU A 159 2.33 3.44 -2.98
C LEU A 159 2.30 3.10 -4.46
N GLU A 160 3.04 2.08 -4.86
CA GLU A 160 2.96 1.43 -6.16
C GLU A 160 2.69 -0.06 -5.95
N ILE A 161 1.66 -0.57 -6.60
CA ILE A 161 1.15 -1.94 -6.51
C ILE A 161 1.44 -2.66 -7.82
N LYS A 162 1.90 -3.90 -7.72
CA LYS A 162 1.93 -4.83 -8.86
C LYS A 162 1.28 -6.14 -8.50
N SER A 163 0.38 -6.60 -9.36
CA SER A 163 -0.26 -7.90 -9.23
C SER A 163 0.12 -8.81 -10.41
N PRO A 164 1.23 -9.56 -10.34
CA PRO A 164 1.60 -10.51 -11.38
C PRO A 164 0.63 -11.70 -11.41
N VAL A 165 0.49 -12.36 -12.56
CA VAL A 165 -0.49 -13.45 -12.77
C VAL A 165 0.01 -14.82 -12.29
N HIS A 166 1.31 -15.08 -12.33
CA HIS A 166 1.84 -16.44 -12.18
C HIS A 166 2.76 -16.61 -10.98
N SER A 167 3.57 -15.59 -10.66
CA SER A 167 4.54 -15.67 -9.58
C SER A 167 5.00 -14.28 -9.14
N LEU A 168 5.43 -14.16 -7.88
CA LEU A 168 6.21 -13.03 -7.42
C LEU A 168 7.51 -12.90 -8.24
N TYR A 169 8.01 -11.67 -8.35
CA TYR A 169 9.24 -11.37 -9.08
C TYR A 169 10.43 -12.21 -8.59
N ASP A 170 11.16 -12.75 -9.55
CA ASP A 170 12.34 -13.58 -9.32
C ASP A 170 13.61 -12.74 -9.51
N GLY A 171 14.25 -12.40 -8.40
CA GLY A 171 15.48 -11.63 -8.37
C GLY A 171 16.67 -12.31 -9.03
N SER A 172 16.62 -13.59 -9.37
CA SER A 172 17.70 -14.24 -10.15
C SER A 172 17.86 -13.63 -11.54
N LYS A 173 16.85 -12.92 -12.05
CA LYS A 173 16.93 -12.22 -13.33
C LYS A 173 17.89 -11.02 -13.25
N PRO A 174 18.82 -10.86 -14.21
CA PRO A 174 19.78 -9.76 -14.19
C PRO A 174 19.15 -8.37 -14.11
N ASN A 175 18.01 -8.17 -14.78
CA ASN A 175 17.29 -6.89 -14.78
C ASN A 175 16.46 -6.64 -13.51
N TYR A 176 16.57 -7.49 -12.48
CA TYR A 176 15.90 -7.33 -11.18
C TYR A 176 16.93 -7.08 -10.07
N GLN A 177 18.22 -7.19 -10.37
CA GLN A 177 19.30 -6.88 -9.44
C GLN A 177 19.44 -5.36 -9.26
N PRO A 178 19.85 -4.88 -8.06
CA PRO A 178 20.33 -5.68 -6.93
C PRO A 178 19.25 -6.06 -5.90
N PHE A 179 18.01 -5.59 -6.05
CA PHE A 179 17.01 -5.64 -4.98
C PHE A 179 15.92 -6.72 -5.15
N GLY A 180 15.86 -7.39 -6.30
CA GLY A 180 14.73 -8.23 -6.70
C GLY A 180 13.56 -7.43 -7.29
N ILE A 181 13.73 -6.13 -7.52
CA ILE A 181 12.76 -5.25 -8.16
C ILE A 181 13.16 -5.07 -9.63
N PRO A 182 12.28 -5.33 -10.61
CA PRO A 182 12.56 -5.04 -12.01
C PRO A 182 13.03 -3.59 -12.22
N LEU A 183 14.16 -3.39 -12.91
CA LEU A 183 14.79 -2.06 -13.06
C LEU A 183 13.87 -1.02 -13.71
N HIS A 184 12.98 -1.43 -14.61
CA HIS A 184 12.01 -0.52 -15.22
C HIS A 184 10.97 -0.01 -14.21
N TYR A 185 10.62 -0.80 -13.19
CA TYR A 185 9.80 -0.32 -12.08
C TYR A 185 10.59 0.59 -11.14
N LEU A 186 11.87 0.32 -10.86
CA LEU A 186 12.69 1.30 -10.12
C LEU A 186 12.72 2.66 -10.82
N CYS A 187 12.82 2.69 -12.15
CA CYS A 187 12.72 3.93 -12.92
C CYS A 187 11.36 4.62 -12.75
N GLN A 188 10.27 3.85 -12.74
CA GLN A 188 8.92 4.36 -12.49
C GLN A 188 8.80 4.97 -11.09
N LEU A 189 9.21 4.25 -10.05
CA LEU A 189 9.14 4.69 -8.65
C LEU A 189 9.93 5.98 -8.42
N GLN A 190 11.16 6.04 -8.93
CA GLN A 190 12.00 7.23 -8.82
C GLN A 190 11.40 8.43 -9.57
N GLY A 191 10.81 8.18 -10.75
CA GLY A 191 10.06 9.18 -11.49
C GLY A 191 8.85 9.72 -10.72
N GLN A 192 8.06 8.82 -10.13
CA GLN A 192 6.91 9.19 -9.30
C GLN A 192 7.32 10.08 -8.13
N MET A 193 8.32 9.66 -7.35
CA MET A 193 8.85 10.41 -6.21
C MET A 193 9.41 11.78 -6.61
N ALA A 194 10.12 11.85 -7.74
CA ALA A 194 10.68 13.10 -8.22
C ALA A 194 9.61 14.12 -8.66
N ILE A 195 8.56 13.65 -9.35
CA ILE A 195 7.50 14.50 -9.87
C ILE A 195 6.52 14.92 -8.77
N ALA A 196 6.11 13.99 -7.90
CA ALA A 196 5.22 14.28 -6.77
C ALA A 196 5.92 14.98 -5.60
N ASN A 197 7.25 15.11 -5.67
CA ASN A 197 8.11 15.66 -4.63
C ASN A 197 7.93 14.96 -3.27
N VAL A 198 8.08 13.63 -3.28
CA VAL A 198 7.96 12.75 -2.11
C VAL A 198 9.27 11.96 -1.95
N ASP A 199 9.67 11.68 -0.71
CA ASP A 199 10.99 11.09 -0.42
C ASP A 199 11.00 9.56 -0.45
N GLU A 200 9.85 8.90 -0.30
CA GLU A 200 9.77 7.43 -0.29
C GLU A 200 8.55 6.91 -1.06
N CYS A 201 8.68 5.71 -1.60
CA CYS A 201 7.60 4.95 -2.21
C CYS A 201 7.67 3.51 -1.73
N ASP A 202 6.55 3.01 -1.21
CA ASP A 202 6.39 1.60 -0.91
C ASP A 202 6.01 0.87 -2.22
N PHE A 203 6.81 -0.12 -2.62
CA PHE A 203 6.56 -0.99 -3.77
C PHE A 203 6.00 -2.31 -3.24
N PHE A 204 4.71 -2.56 -3.49
CA PHE A 204 3.96 -3.70 -2.96
C PHE A 204 3.59 -4.66 -4.07
N VAL A 205 3.96 -5.93 -3.95
CA VAL A 205 3.68 -6.96 -4.94
C VAL A 205 2.77 -8.02 -4.34
N TYR A 206 1.62 -8.22 -4.98
CA TYR A 206 0.56 -9.11 -4.52
C TYR A 206 0.24 -10.16 -5.58
N LEU A 207 0.47 -11.43 -5.27
CA LEU A 207 0.04 -12.54 -6.10
C LEU A 207 -1.28 -13.06 -5.53
N ASP A 208 -2.39 -12.88 -6.24
CA ASP A 208 -3.72 -13.36 -5.81
C ASP A 208 -3.92 -14.85 -6.12
N TRP A 209 -3.34 -15.33 -7.22
CA TRP A 209 -3.52 -16.68 -7.77
C TRP A 209 -2.21 -17.15 -8.45
N PRO A 210 -1.86 -18.46 -8.45
CA PRO A 210 -2.59 -19.62 -7.91
C PRO A 210 -2.54 -19.76 -6.40
N VAL A 211 -1.69 -18.97 -5.75
CA VAL A 211 -1.52 -18.90 -4.31
C VAL A 211 -1.47 -17.43 -3.91
N CYS A 212 -1.98 -17.14 -2.71
CA CYS A 212 -1.94 -15.79 -2.16
C CYS A 212 -0.55 -15.52 -1.58
N GLN A 213 0.28 -14.75 -2.28
CA GLN A 213 1.64 -14.39 -1.83
C GLN A 213 1.87 -12.89 -1.85
N VAL A 214 2.80 -12.42 -1.01
CA VAL A 214 3.10 -10.99 -0.91
C VAL A 214 4.59 -10.74 -0.65
N VAL A 215 5.09 -9.61 -1.16
CA VAL A 215 6.40 -9.03 -0.82
C VAL A 215 6.34 -7.51 -1.01
N ALA A 216 7.07 -6.76 -0.19
CA ALA A 216 7.12 -5.31 -0.32
C ALA A 216 8.47 -4.72 0.05
N TRP A 217 8.78 -3.59 -0.59
CA TRP A 217 9.98 -2.81 -0.33
C TRP A 217 9.60 -1.35 -0.07
N ARG A 218 10.42 -0.67 0.72
CA ARG A 218 10.45 0.79 0.77
C ARG A 218 11.64 1.28 -0.05
N VAL A 219 11.36 2.10 -1.05
CA VAL A 219 12.37 2.69 -1.94
C VAL A 219 12.48 4.18 -1.60
N ARG A 220 13.70 4.66 -1.34
CA ARG A 220 13.95 6.09 -1.13
C ARG A 220 14.27 6.79 -2.44
N ARG A 221 13.88 8.06 -2.54
CA ARG A 221 14.17 8.92 -3.67
C ARG A 221 15.68 9.13 -3.80
N SER A 222 16.20 8.94 -5.00
CA SER A 222 17.58 9.25 -5.37
C SER A 222 17.61 10.48 -6.26
N SER A 223 18.13 11.58 -5.73
CA SER A 223 18.36 12.80 -6.51
C SER A 223 19.36 12.56 -7.65
N GLU A 224 20.37 11.72 -7.41
CA GLU A 224 21.37 11.34 -8.41
C GLU A 224 20.75 10.58 -9.58
N PHE A 225 19.84 9.63 -9.30
CA PHE A 225 19.08 8.96 -10.36
C PHE A 225 18.28 9.96 -11.18
N TRP A 226 17.60 10.91 -10.52
CA TRP A 226 16.75 11.86 -11.23
C TRP A 226 17.56 12.86 -12.08
N GLU A 227 18.70 13.32 -11.58
CA GLU A 227 19.65 14.16 -12.33
C GLU A 227 20.18 13.44 -13.58
N TRP A 228 20.43 12.14 -13.48
CA TRP A 228 20.82 11.30 -14.61
C TRP A 228 19.66 11.02 -15.59
N ALA A 229 18.48 10.66 -15.08
CA ALA A 229 17.34 10.19 -15.88
C ALA A 229 16.58 11.32 -16.56
N ARG A 230 16.29 12.42 -15.86
CA ARG A 230 15.45 13.51 -16.38
C ARG A 230 15.91 14.05 -17.74
N PRO A 231 17.18 14.46 -17.96
CA PRO A 231 17.59 14.98 -19.26
C PRO A 231 17.42 13.96 -20.39
N LYS A 232 17.65 12.67 -20.13
CA LYS A 232 17.45 11.59 -21.10
C LYS A 232 15.98 11.38 -21.43
N LEU A 233 15.09 11.43 -20.43
CA LEU A 233 13.64 11.36 -20.62
C LEU A 233 13.13 12.54 -21.47
N ILE A 234 13.61 13.76 -21.20
CA ILE A 234 13.29 14.94 -22.02
C ILE A 234 13.80 14.76 -23.45
N GLN A 235 15.02 14.24 -23.63
CA GLN A 235 15.55 13.94 -24.95
C GLN A 235 14.71 12.91 -25.72
N VAL A 236 14.20 11.87 -25.04
CA VAL A 236 13.27 10.91 -25.65
C VAL A 236 11.95 11.59 -26.04
N VAL A 237 11.41 12.48 -25.20
CA VAL A 237 10.24 13.30 -25.56
C VAL A 237 10.50 14.12 -26.81
N GLU A 238 11.68 14.73 -26.94
CA GLU A 238 12.08 15.47 -28.13
C GLU A 238 12.17 14.58 -29.36
N TRP A 239 12.75 13.38 -29.26
CA TRP A 239 12.77 12.42 -30.38
C TRP A 239 11.36 11.98 -30.78
N VAL A 240 10.47 11.79 -29.81
CA VAL A 240 9.05 11.47 -30.06
C VAL A 240 8.32 12.63 -30.71
N ARG A 241 8.63 13.88 -30.37
CA ARG A 241 8.00 15.07 -30.97
C ARG A 241 8.58 15.38 -32.36
N ASP A 242 9.88 15.58 -32.44
CA ASP A 242 10.58 16.19 -33.57
C ASP A 242 11.11 15.14 -34.58
N GLY A 243 11.18 13.89 -34.16
CA GLY A 243 11.73 12.78 -34.94
C GLY A 243 13.07 12.31 -34.36
N PRO A 244 13.33 10.99 -34.36
CA PRO A 244 14.60 10.47 -33.89
C PRO A 244 15.73 10.91 -34.82
N PRO A 245 16.94 11.18 -34.30
CA PRO A 245 18.09 11.47 -35.14
C PRO A 245 18.48 10.24 -35.96
N VAL A 246 19.09 10.45 -37.14
CA VAL A 246 19.46 9.37 -38.08
C VAL A 246 20.40 8.32 -37.48
N TRP A 247 21.14 8.67 -36.44
CA TRP A 247 22.05 7.76 -35.74
C TRP A 247 21.34 6.93 -34.66
N LEU A 248 20.10 7.24 -34.26
CA LEU A 248 19.34 6.46 -33.30
C LEU A 248 18.96 5.12 -33.93
N ASN A 249 19.66 4.07 -33.53
CA ASN A 249 19.49 2.74 -34.06
C ASN A 249 19.39 1.71 -32.94
N ARG A 250 19.22 0.43 -33.28
CA ARG A 250 19.01 -0.66 -32.31
C ARG A 250 20.18 -0.96 -31.37
N ARG A 251 21.36 -0.38 -31.62
CA ARG A 251 22.54 -0.46 -30.76
C ARG A 251 22.68 0.76 -29.83
N PHE A 252 21.79 1.75 -29.94
CA PHE A 252 21.82 2.90 -29.07
C PHE A 252 21.43 2.50 -27.65
N GLU A 253 22.27 2.89 -26.69
CA GLU A 253 22.04 2.75 -25.26
C GLU A 253 22.50 4.05 -24.59
N PHE A 254 21.76 4.46 -23.56
CA PHE A 254 22.24 5.51 -22.67
C PHE A 254 23.39 4.99 -21.80
N ASP A 255 24.22 5.90 -21.29
CA ASP A 255 25.13 5.59 -20.18
C ASP A 255 24.34 5.01 -19.00
N THR A 256 24.86 3.94 -18.39
CA THR A 256 24.13 3.19 -17.35
C THR A 256 24.17 3.92 -16.01
N PHE A 257 23.08 3.78 -15.25
CA PHE A 257 23.01 4.20 -13.85
C PHE A 257 23.30 3.01 -12.92
N ASP A 258 24.07 3.24 -11.86
CA ASP A 258 24.31 2.25 -10.82
C ASP A 258 23.16 2.23 -9.81
N PHE A 259 22.24 1.28 -9.97
CA PHE A 259 21.07 1.12 -9.09
C PHE A 259 21.44 0.77 -7.64
N ASN A 260 22.67 0.34 -7.34
CA ASN A 260 23.11 0.13 -5.95
C ASN A 260 23.14 1.42 -5.12
N LYS A 261 23.14 2.59 -5.78
CA LYS A 261 23.08 3.91 -5.15
C LYS A 261 21.69 4.30 -4.66
N ILE A 262 20.65 3.55 -5.05
CA ILE A 262 19.30 3.75 -4.54
C ILE A 262 19.16 3.00 -3.23
N GLU A 263 18.66 3.67 -2.20
CA GLU A 263 18.39 3.03 -0.93
C GLU A 263 17.05 2.29 -0.96
N VAL A 264 17.10 0.99 -0.66
CA VAL A 264 15.95 0.09 -0.65
C VAL A 264 16.02 -0.79 0.59
N GLU A 265 14.90 -0.84 1.31
CA GLU A 265 14.72 -1.64 2.52
C GLU A 265 13.52 -2.58 2.33
N PRO A 266 13.56 -3.84 2.82
CA PRO A 266 12.38 -4.69 2.83
C PRO A 266 11.35 -4.11 3.80
N LEU A 267 10.09 -4.06 3.37
CA LEU A 267 8.95 -3.63 4.19
C LEU A 267 8.12 -4.83 4.64
N VAL A 268 7.80 -5.72 3.70
CA VAL A 268 7.13 -7.00 3.96
C VAL A 268 8.00 -8.07 3.34
N PHE A 269 8.55 -8.95 4.17
CA PHE A 269 9.33 -10.07 3.67
C PHE A 269 8.42 -11.07 2.93
N PRO A 270 8.97 -11.82 1.95
CA PRO A 270 8.20 -12.72 1.11
C PRO A 270 7.43 -13.75 1.94
N TYR A 271 6.13 -13.84 1.73
CA TYR A 271 5.25 -14.69 2.53
C TYR A 271 4.18 -15.34 1.66
N ASP A 272 3.91 -16.62 1.92
CA ASP A 272 2.80 -17.36 1.33
C ASP A 272 1.65 -17.42 2.33
N ILE A 273 0.64 -16.58 2.10
CA ILE A 273 -0.54 -16.45 2.95
C ILE A 273 -1.41 -17.71 2.83
N THR A 274 -1.48 -18.32 1.65
CA THR A 274 -2.23 -19.58 1.45
C THR A 274 -1.63 -20.70 2.29
N ALA A 275 -0.33 -20.92 2.19
CA ALA A 275 0.38 -21.96 2.94
C ALA A 275 0.70 -21.55 4.38
N ASN A 276 0.50 -20.27 4.73
CA ASN A 276 0.81 -19.69 6.04
C ASN A 276 2.29 -19.89 6.46
N VAL A 277 3.21 -19.65 5.52
CA VAL A 277 4.65 -19.83 5.74
C VAL A 277 5.49 -18.71 5.11
N PRO A 278 6.60 -18.31 5.74
CA PRO A 278 7.59 -17.44 5.10
C PRO A 278 8.22 -18.10 3.86
N ILE A 279 8.47 -17.32 2.81
CA ILE A 279 9.24 -17.78 1.65
C ILE A 279 10.72 -17.43 1.88
N ILE A 280 11.57 -18.44 1.93
CA ILE A 280 12.99 -18.31 2.38
C ILE A 280 14.02 -18.43 1.24
N ASP A 281 13.59 -18.40 -0.02
CA ASP A 281 14.49 -18.55 -1.17
C ASP A 281 15.34 -17.29 -1.40
N SER A 282 16.58 -17.32 -0.91
CA SER A 282 17.57 -16.25 -1.07
C SER A 282 17.98 -15.95 -2.50
N ARG A 283 17.81 -16.91 -3.42
CA ARG A 283 18.13 -16.70 -4.84
C ARG A 283 17.07 -15.84 -5.51
N ARG A 284 15.80 -16.07 -5.17
CA ARG A 284 14.66 -15.30 -5.69
C ARG A 284 14.54 -13.93 -5.05
N PHE A 285 15.01 -13.77 -3.81
CA PHE A 285 14.89 -12.52 -3.05
C PHE A 285 16.26 -12.06 -2.54
N PRO A 286 17.04 -11.33 -3.36
CA PRO A 286 18.44 -10.99 -3.08
C PRO A 286 18.65 -10.17 -1.80
N PHE A 287 17.62 -9.46 -1.33
CA PHE A 287 17.71 -8.69 -0.10
C PHE A 287 17.91 -9.56 1.14
N PHE A 288 17.64 -10.88 1.10
CA PHE A 288 18.04 -11.80 2.17
C PHE A 288 19.55 -11.82 2.44
N HIS A 289 20.38 -11.41 1.48
CA HIS A 289 21.83 -11.27 1.71
C HIS A 289 22.18 -10.08 2.62
N ARG A 290 21.34 -9.04 2.66
CA ARG A 290 21.53 -7.84 3.50
C ARG A 290 20.67 -7.85 4.75
N TYR A 291 19.49 -8.44 4.68
CA TYR A 291 18.47 -8.39 5.72
C TYR A 291 18.02 -9.81 6.07
N PRO A 292 18.40 -10.34 7.25
CA PRO A 292 17.88 -11.61 7.75
C PRO A 292 16.36 -11.61 7.77
N ASN A 293 15.74 -12.76 7.51
CA ASN A 293 14.28 -12.88 7.53
C ASN A 293 13.76 -12.74 8.98
N PRO A 294 13.02 -11.67 9.33
CA PRO A 294 12.52 -11.46 10.68
C PRO A 294 11.50 -12.53 11.09
N TYR A 295 10.85 -13.20 10.13
CA TYR A 295 9.82 -14.19 10.43
C TYR A 295 10.36 -15.54 10.89
N LEU A 296 11.69 -15.73 10.88
CA LEU A 296 12.35 -16.95 11.35
C LEU A 296 12.93 -16.80 12.76
N ASP A 297 13.05 -15.57 13.26
CA ASP A 297 13.64 -15.28 14.56
C ASP A 297 12.58 -14.78 15.55
N THR A 298 12.66 -15.27 16.78
CA THR A 298 11.85 -14.82 17.92
C THR A 298 12.15 -13.37 18.34
N ALA A 299 13.32 -12.82 17.99
CA ALA A 299 13.76 -11.48 18.39
C ALA A 299 13.34 -10.34 17.42
N SER A 300 12.22 -10.50 16.71
CA SER A 300 11.73 -9.48 15.78
C SER A 300 11.29 -8.20 16.47
N GLY A 301 11.64 -7.04 15.90
CA GLY A 301 11.16 -5.74 16.39
C GLY A 301 9.63 -5.59 16.23
N ALA A 302 9.02 -4.77 17.09
CA ALA A 302 7.56 -4.62 17.20
C ALA A 302 6.83 -4.33 15.87
N SER A 303 7.46 -3.57 14.95
CA SER A 303 6.86 -3.31 13.63
C SER A 303 6.71 -4.57 12.78
N HIS A 304 7.69 -5.48 12.81
CA HIS A 304 7.67 -6.73 12.05
C HIS A 304 6.75 -7.76 12.72
N GLU A 305 6.65 -7.74 14.05
CA GLU A 305 5.69 -8.58 14.77
C GLU A 305 4.25 -8.26 14.35
N GLY A 306 3.90 -6.97 14.24
CA GLY A 306 2.60 -6.55 13.74
C GLY A 306 2.30 -7.06 12.34
N ILE A 307 3.26 -6.95 11.41
CA ILE A 307 3.11 -7.46 10.04
C ILE A 307 2.97 -8.98 10.04
N LEU A 308 3.82 -9.71 10.77
CA LEU A 308 3.77 -11.17 10.86
C LEU A 308 2.47 -11.68 11.49
N ARG A 309 1.94 -10.98 12.48
CA ARG A 309 0.63 -11.27 13.07
C ARG A 309 -0.49 -11.08 12.02
N GLY A 310 -0.41 -10.02 11.23
CA GLY A 310 -1.30 -9.78 10.10
C GLY A 310 -1.22 -10.89 9.05
N LEU A 311 -0.01 -11.32 8.68
CA LEU A 311 0.23 -12.39 7.70
C LEU A 311 -0.26 -13.76 8.17
N THR A 312 -0.10 -14.07 9.46
CA THR A 312 -0.47 -15.38 10.04
C THR A 312 -1.94 -15.47 10.46
N SER A 313 -2.64 -14.33 10.53
CA SER A 313 -4.03 -14.26 10.95
C SER A 313 -4.95 -15.08 10.05
N ALA A 314 -5.79 -15.89 10.69
CA ALA A 314 -6.87 -16.60 10.00
C ALA A 314 -7.90 -15.66 9.38
N VAL A 315 -8.11 -14.45 9.96
CA VAL A 315 -8.98 -13.43 9.37
C VAL A 315 -8.39 -12.90 8.07
N THR A 316 -7.09 -12.63 8.02
CA THR A 316 -6.41 -12.22 6.77
C THR A 316 -6.54 -13.31 5.71
N ARG A 317 -6.28 -14.57 6.05
CA ARG A 317 -6.49 -15.68 5.11
C ARG A 317 -7.94 -15.75 4.63
N PHE A 318 -8.91 -15.64 5.52
CA PHE A 318 -10.32 -15.64 5.15
C PHE A 318 -10.69 -14.49 4.22
N LEU A 319 -10.17 -13.28 4.43
CA LEU A 319 -10.48 -12.13 3.59
C LEU A 319 -9.79 -12.25 2.22
N PHE A 320 -8.52 -12.65 2.17
CA PHE A 320 -7.70 -12.50 0.97
C PHE A 320 -7.45 -13.79 0.18
N HIS A 321 -7.62 -14.97 0.78
CA HIS A 321 -7.50 -16.23 0.04
C HIS A 321 -8.82 -16.56 -0.67
N ARG A 322 -8.73 -16.87 -1.98
CA ARG A 322 -9.83 -17.50 -2.72
C ARG A 322 -9.72 -19.01 -2.56
N ASP A 323 -10.80 -19.66 -2.14
CA ASP A 323 -10.84 -21.11 -2.13
C ASP A 323 -10.84 -21.61 -3.58
N VAL A 324 -10.05 -22.65 -3.87
CA VAL A 324 -9.89 -23.20 -5.23
C VAL A 324 -11.24 -23.64 -5.82
N ASP A 325 -12.18 -24.04 -4.96
CA ASP A 325 -13.53 -24.47 -5.35
C ASP A 325 -14.44 -23.31 -5.83
N GLU A 326 -14.09 -22.05 -5.55
CA GLU A 326 -14.78 -20.85 -6.08
C GLU A 326 -14.47 -20.58 -7.56
N THR A 327 -13.66 -21.42 -8.21
CA THR A 327 -13.43 -21.36 -9.67
C THR A 327 -14.48 -22.10 -10.49
N ARG A 328 -15.54 -22.62 -9.85
CA ARG A 328 -16.77 -22.98 -10.57
C ARG A 328 -17.19 -21.79 -11.42
N SER A 329 -17.35 -22.03 -12.72
CA SER A 329 -17.50 -20.99 -13.74
C SER A 329 -18.46 -19.92 -13.29
N GLU A 330 -18.09 -18.65 -13.44
CA GLU A 330 -18.94 -17.47 -13.13
C GLU A 330 -20.37 -17.61 -13.75
N GLU A 331 -20.50 -18.41 -14.83
CA GLU A 331 -21.76 -18.82 -15.46
C GLU A 331 -22.72 -19.67 -14.60
N GLU A 332 -22.22 -20.43 -13.61
CA GLU A 332 -23.03 -21.20 -12.67
C GLU A 332 -23.49 -20.35 -11.48
N GLU A 333 -22.69 -19.36 -11.06
CA GLU A 333 -23.03 -18.44 -9.97
C GLU A 333 -24.14 -17.45 -10.35
N GLU A 334 -24.15 -16.93 -11.59
CA GLU A 334 -25.22 -16.04 -12.06
C GLU A 334 -26.62 -16.68 -12.00
N LYS A 335 -26.72 -18.01 -12.05
CA LYS A 335 -28.01 -18.73 -12.01
C LYS A 335 -28.52 -19.00 -10.60
N GLN A 336 -27.67 -18.93 -9.58
CA GLN A 336 -28.06 -19.11 -8.19
C GLN A 336 -28.03 -17.75 -7.50
N GLY A 337 -29.11 -16.98 -7.66
CA GLY A 337 -29.29 -15.62 -7.08
C GLY A 337 -29.33 -15.58 -5.55
N HIS A 338 -28.33 -16.12 -4.88
CA HIS A 338 -28.21 -16.17 -3.44
C HIS A 338 -27.01 -15.35 -2.98
N ASP A 339 -27.35 -14.24 -2.30
CA ASP A 339 -26.49 -13.40 -1.49
C ASP A 339 -25.92 -14.19 -0.29
N LYS A 340 -25.06 -15.17 -0.57
CA LYS A 340 -24.30 -15.89 0.45
C LYS A 340 -22.93 -15.26 0.58
N SER A 341 -22.90 -14.03 1.09
CA SER A 341 -21.64 -13.46 1.57
C SER A 341 -21.00 -14.46 2.54
N ALA A 342 -19.76 -14.88 2.29
CA ALA A 342 -19.03 -15.73 3.21
C ALA A 342 -18.86 -14.98 4.55
N VAL A 343 -19.09 -15.66 5.67
CA VAL A 343 -18.99 -15.07 7.01
C VAL A 343 -18.01 -15.88 7.85
N MET A 344 -17.09 -15.20 8.52
CA MET A 344 -16.26 -15.77 9.57
C MET A 344 -16.75 -15.26 10.93
N TRP A 345 -17.02 -16.19 11.84
CA TRP A 345 -17.33 -15.84 13.22
C TRP A 345 -16.04 -15.63 13.99
N CYS A 346 -15.95 -14.53 14.73
CA CYS A 346 -14.81 -14.19 15.56
C CYS A 346 -15.25 -13.75 16.96
N ARG A 347 -14.40 -13.97 17.95
CA ARG A 347 -14.47 -13.30 19.25
C ARG A 347 -13.47 -12.16 19.26
N SER A 348 -13.91 -10.95 19.62
CA SER A 348 -12.97 -9.87 19.91
C SER A 348 -12.33 -10.11 21.28
N THR A 349 -11.01 -10.22 21.32
CA THR A 349 -10.26 -10.39 22.56
C THR A 349 -9.90 -9.07 23.19
N ASP A 350 -9.84 -9.08 24.52
CA ASP A 350 -9.10 -8.09 25.31
C ASP A 350 -7.60 -8.32 25.18
N SER A 351 -7.09 -8.42 23.94
CA SER A 351 -5.65 -8.52 23.72
C SER A 351 -5.02 -7.15 23.94
N GLY A 352 -4.73 -6.86 25.21
CA GLY A 352 -3.63 -5.97 25.58
C GLY A 352 -4.01 -4.81 26.47
N THR A 353 -3.78 -5.00 27.77
CA THR A 353 -2.99 -4.09 28.59
C THR A 353 -1.62 -3.84 27.94
N ASP A 354 -1.58 -3.24 26.76
CA ASP A 354 -0.34 -2.71 26.22
C ASP A 354 0.07 -1.56 27.14
N SER A 355 1.25 -1.73 27.74
CA SER A 355 1.99 -0.76 28.54
C SER A 355 1.70 0.66 28.07
N ALA A 356 1.33 1.55 29.01
CA ALA A 356 0.93 2.94 28.79
C ALA A 356 1.96 3.84 28.07
N ALA A 357 3.04 3.28 27.52
CA ALA A 357 4.04 3.97 26.75
C ALA A 357 3.76 3.82 25.24
N ALA A 358 3.08 4.83 24.69
CA ALA A 358 3.18 5.26 23.30
C ALA A 358 2.46 4.46 22.18
N SER A 359 1.45 3.66 22.49
CA SER A 359 0.50 3.26 21.44
C SER A 359 -0.37 4.46 21.07
N PRO A 360 -0.42 4.90 19.80
CA PRO A 360 -1.31 5.97 19.38
C PRO A 360 -2.73 5.53 19.74
N SER A 361 -3.40 6.30 20.59
CA SER A 361 -4.79 6.00 20.96
C SER A 361 -5.58 5.80 19.67
N TRP A 362 -6.39 4.76 19.65
CA TRP A 362 -7.46 4.58 18.68
C TRP A 362 -8.11 5.96 18.55
N ASP A 363 -8.12 6.52 17.33
CA ASP A 363 -8.72 7.84 17.14
C ASP A 363 -10.12 7.79 17.75
N ALA A 364 -10.40 8.69 18.69
CA ALA A 364 -11.68 8.79 19.40
C ALA A 364 -12.88 9.06 18.48
N ALA A 365 -12.67 9.05 17.15
CA ALA A 365 -13.71 9.15 16.14
C ALA A 365 -14.46 7.82 15.91
N ASP A 366 -13.89 6.66 16.26
CA ASP A 366 -14.62 5.38 16.24
C ASP A 366 -15.06 4.94 17.65
N LEU A 367 -15.94 5.76 18.24
CA LEU A 367 -16.62 5.55 19.53
C LEU A 367 -17.37 4.20 19.64
N ARG A 368 -17.45 3.39 18.58
CA ARG A 368 -18.11 2.08 18.60
C ARG A 368 -17.20 0.91 18.95
N CYS A 369 -15.87 1.10 19.00
CA CYS A 369 -14.97 -0.02 19.23
C CYS A 369 -15.06 -0.59 20.67
N GLU A 370 -15.42 0.24 21.66
CA GLU A 370 -15.69 -0.24 23.02
C GLU A 370 -16.90 -1.19 23.09
N GLN A 371 -17.89 -1.01 22.21
CA GLN A 371 -19.07 -1.89 22.13
C GLN A 371 -18.74 -3.28 21.57
N VAL A 372 -17.63 -3.38 20.84
CA VAL A 372 -17.21 -4.63 20.19
C VAL A 372 -16.39 -5.52 21.14
N ARG A 373 -15.81 -4.94 22.19
CA ARG A 373 -14.94 -5.65 23.12
C ARG A 373 -15.68 -6.77 23.83
N GLY A 374 -15.17 -8.00 23.70
CA GLY A 374 -15.78 -9.21 24.27
C GLY A 374 -17.05 -9.70 23.57
N SER A 375 -17.50 -8.99 22.52
CA SER A 375 -18.63 -9.40 21.69
C SER A 375 -18.21 -10.45 20.66
N THR A 376 -19.19 -11.23 20.20
CA THR A 376 -19.02 -12.10 19.05
C THR A 376 -19.30 -11.29 17.79
N LEU A 377 -18.46 -11.45 16.77
CA LEU A 377 -18.56 -10.74 15.51
C LEU A 377 -18.75 -11.74 14.37
N ALA A 378 -19.64 -11.38 13.45
CA ALA A 378 -19.69 -12.00 12.12
C ALA A 378 -18.97 -11.07 11.12
N VAL A 379 -17.73 -11.41 10.79
CA VAL A 379 -16.92 -10.70 9.78
C VAL A 379 -17.37 -11.15 8.40
N VAL A 380 -17.93 -10.23 7.62
CA VAL A 380 -18.46 -10.52 6.28
C VAL A 380 -17.35 -10.33 5.26
N ARG A 381 -17.00 -11.38 4.50
CA ARG A 381 -16.05 -11.25 3.38
C ARG A 381 -16.66 -10.28 2.34
N PRO A 382 -15.95 -9.22 1.95
CA PRO A 382 -16.49 -8.30 0.97
C PRO A 382 -16.51 -8.97 -0.42
N GLN A 383 -17.53 -8.67 -1.24
CA GLN A 383 -17.68 -9.26 -2.58
C GLN A 383 -16.59 -8.77 -3.53
N ASP A 384 -16.26 -7.49 -3.44
CA ASP A 384 -15.13 -6.83 -4.07
C ASP A 384 -14.32 -6.07 -3.00
N PHE A 385 -13.18 -5.51 -3.39
CA PHE A 385 -12.34 -4.71 -2.51
C PHE A 385 -12.35 -3.23 -2.91
N ASP A 386 -13.41 -2.78 -3.59
CA ASP A 386 -13.52 -1.38 -4.02
C ASP A 386 -13.81 -0.46 -2.83
N GLY A 387 -14.38 -1.01 -1.74
CA GLY A 387 -14.46 -0.35 -0.44
C GLY A 387 -13.16 -0.40 0.36
N ASP A 388 -13.00 0.49 1.33
CA ASP A 388 -11.78 0.62 2.14
C ASP A 388 -11.82 -0.15 3.47
N GLY A 389 -12.74 -1.11 3.59
CA GLY A 389 -13.02 -1.79 4.84
C GLY A 389 -14.01 -2.95 4.74
N VAL A 390 -14.27 -3.56 5.89
CA VAL A 390 -15.06 -4.77 6.07
C VAL A 390 -16.23 -4.49 7.00
N SER A 391 -17.40 -5.01 6.67
CA SER A 391 -18.57 -4.96 7.55
C SER A 391 -18.54 -6.12 8.55
N CYS A 392 -18.70 -5.80 9.84
CA CYS A 392 -18.77 -6.75 10.93
C CYS A 392 -20.14 -6.62 11.61
N ARG A 393 -20.89 -7.72 11.74
CA ARG A 393 -22.15 -7.74 12.52
C ARG A 393 -21.84 -8.06 13.97
N VAL A 394 -22.29 -7.23 14.90
CA VAL A 394 -22.03 -7.39 16.35
C VAL A 394 -23.13 -8.19 17.00
N HIS A 395 -22.74 -9.22 17.77
CA HIS A 395 -23.63 -10.07 18.54
C HIS A 395 -23.27 -9.93 20.04
N PRO A 396 -24.06 -9.16 20.82
CA PRO A 396 -23.77 -8.91 22.23
C PRO A 396 -23.92 -10.19 23.07
N LYS A 397 -23.16 -10.24 24.15
CA LYS A 397 -23.15 -11.36 25.10
C LYS A 397 -24.27 -11.18 26.13
N GLY A 398 -25.41 -11.82 25.90
CA GLY A 398 -26.57 -11.78 26.81
C GLY A 398 -27.87 -11.59 26.03
N GLY A 399 -28.67 -12.64 25.94
CA GLY A 399 -29.84 -12.76 25.05
C GLY A 399 -31.09 -11.97 25.46
N ASP A 400 -30.96 -10.69 25.78
CA ASP A 400 -32.14 -9.83 25.86
C ASP A 400 -32.66 -9.55 24.46
N LYS A 401 -33.78 -10.23 24.18
CA LYS A 401 -34.47 -10.29 22.89
C LYS A 401 -34.89 -8.89 22.44
N GLU A 402 -34.73 -8.66 21.14
CA GLU A 402 -35.19 -7.49 20.37
C GLU A 402 -34.31 -6.24 20.43
N SER A 403 -32.99 -6.39 20.29
CA SER A 403 -32.22 -5.33 19.62
C SER A 403 -32.72 -5.24 18.17
N SER A 404 -33.57 -4.25 17.90
CA SER A 404 -34.31 -4.07 16.64
C SER A 404 -33.48 -3.46 15.51
N GLY A 405 -32.17 -3.69 15.49
CA GLY A 405 -31.30 -3.19 14.43
C GLY A 405 -29.95 -3.87 14.49
N ASN A 406 -29.58 -4.57 13.41
CA ASN A 406 -28.25 -5.16 13.26
C ASN A 406 -27.19 -4.07 13.48
N ASP A 407 -26.51 -4.11 14.62
CA ASP A 407 -25.33 -3.27 14.85
C ASP A 407 -24.23 -3.76 13.90
N VAL A 408 -24.20 -3.17 12.71
CA VAL A 408 -23.13 -3.33 11.75
C VAL A 408 -22.07 -2.29 12.06
N VAL A 409 -20.84 -2.75 12.29
CA VAL A 409 -19.66 -1.91 12.41
C VAL A 409 -18.87 -2.05 11.13
N TYR A 410 -18.52 -0.92 10.53
CA TYR A 410 -17.63 -0.88 9.38
C TYR A 410 -16.21 -0.61 9.86
N VAL A 411 -15.26 -1.46 9.48
CA VAL A 411 -13.86 -1.35 9.92
C VAL A 411 -12.96 -1.23 8.72
N ARG A 412 -12.17 -0.15 8.66
CA ARG A 412 -11.25 0.11 7.56
C ARG A 412 -10.01 -0.77 7.66
N PHE A 413 -9.45 -1.21 6.53
CA PHE A 413 -8.35 -2.18 6.52
C PHE A 413 -7.12 -1.70 7.29
N PHE A 414 -6.78 -0.41 7.24
CA PHE A 414 -5.64 0.14 7.99
C PHE A 414 -5.83 0.10 9.52
N GLN A 415 -7.03 -0.19 10.04
CA GLN A 415 -7.28 -0.40 11.46
C GLN A 415 -6.79 -1.79 11.91
N ARG A 416 -5.54 -2.12 11.59
CA ARG A 416 -4.93 -3.45 11.77
C ARG A 416 -5.09 -4.04 13.17
N HIS A 417 -5.08 -3.18 14.20
CA HIS A 417 -5.21 -3.61 15.60
C HIS A 417 -6.57 -4.27 15.86
N PHE A 418 -7.63 -3.83 15.18
CA PHE A 418 -8.93 -4.49 15.22
C PHE A 418 -8.80 -5.93 14.72
N PHE A 419 -8.27 -6.12 13.51
CA PHE A 419 -8.13 -7.45 12.91
C PHE A 419 -7.21 -8.37 13.72
N HIS A 420 -6.17 -7.83 14.36
CA HIS A 420 -5.29 -8.60 15.24
C HIS A 420 -5.95 -9.04 16.55
N SER A 421 -7.03 -8.37 16.97
CA SER A 421 -7.77 -8.72 18.19
C SER A 421 -8.81 -9.83 17.96
N LEU A 422 -9.04 -10.24 16.71
CA LEU A 422 -10.06 -11.21 16.35
C LEU A 422 -9.53 -12.65 16.45
N GLU A 423 -10.20 -13.46 17.26
CA GLU A 423 -10.01 -14.90 17.33
C GLU A 423 -11.13 -15.62 16.57
N PRO A 424 -10.83 -16.40 15.51
CA PRO A 424 -11.85 -17.17 14.80
C PRO A 424 -12.56 -18.19 15.71
N LEU A 425 -13.85 -18.39 15.47
CA LEU A 425 -14.68 -19.41 16.09
C LEU A 425 -15.01 -20.51 15.06
N GLU A 426 -15.15 -21.75 15.51
CA GLU A 426 -15.46 -22.90 14.64
C GLU A 426 -16.86 -22.83 14.00
N GLY A 427 -17.75 -22.01 14.55
CA GLY A 427 -19.11 -21.84 14.06
C GLY A 427 -19.82 -20.64 14.67
N PRO A 428 -21.07 -20.38 14.27
CA PRO A 428 -21.91 -19.39 14.93
C PRO A 428 -22.03 -19.75 16.42
N PRO A 429 -22.12 -18.75 17.31
CA PRO A 429 -22.41 -19.03 18.72
C PRO A 429 -23.71 -19.83 18.79
N GLU A 430 -23.69 -20.99 19.44
CA GLU A 430 -24.93 -21.73 19.66
C GLU A 430 -25.90 -20.78 20.38
N PRO A 431 -27.15 -20.63 19.90
CA PRO A 431 -28.13 -19.85 20.63
C PRO A 431 -28.18 -20.45 22.02
N ASP A 432 -27.88 -19.66 23.05
CA ASP A 432 -27.88 -20.09 24.45
C ASP A 432 -29.10 -21.00 24.62
N ARG A 433 -28.86 -22.31 24.65
CA ARG A 433 -29.89 -23.29 24.98
C ARG A 433 -30.08 -23.01 26.45
N ALA A 434 -30.92 -22.02 26.74
CA ALA A 434 -31.20 -21.48 28.05
C ALA A 434 -31.21 -22.69 28.96
N ALA A 435 -30.15 -22.80 29.77
CA ALA A 435 -29.84 -24.03 30.47
C ALA A 435 -31.14 -24.39 31.17
N GLY A 436 -31.83 -25.39 30.61
CA GLY A 436 -33.07 -25.84 31.13
C GLY A 436 -32.64 -26.39 32.46
N VAL A 437 -32.83 -25.60 33.51
CA VAL A 437 -32.85 -26.09 34.86
C VAL A 437 -33.98 -27.10 34.81
N VAL A 438 -33.64 -28.33 34.48
CA VAL A 438 -34.48 -29.48 34.71
C VAL A 438 -34.63 -29.46 36.22
N LEU A 439 -35.71 -28.85 36.68
CA LEU A 439 -36.21 -29.03 38.02
C LEU A 439 -36.34 -30.55 38.18
N GLY A 440 -35.39 -31.16 38.88
CA GLY A 440 -35.45 -32.57 39.19
C GLY A 440 -36.70 -32.81 40.03
N GLU A 441 -37.73 -33.37 39.40
CA GLU A 441 -38.82 -34.01 40.13
C GLU A 441 -38.21 -35.18 40.92
N THR A 442 -38.17 -35.01 42.24
CA THR A 442 -37.77 -36.06 43.17
C THR A 442 -38.90 -37.09 43.21
N PRO A 443 -38.66 -38.41 43.02
CA PRO A 443 -39.72 -39.39 43.17
C PRO A 443 -40.06 -39.53 44.66
N LEU A 444 -41.32 -39.25 45.02
CA LEU A 444 -41.91 -39.62 46.30
C LEU A 444 -41.84 -41.15 46.46
N GLN A 445 -40.98 -41.63 47.37
CA GLN A 445 -41.11 -42.97 47.94
C GLN A 445 -42.27 -42.97 48.94
N LEU A 446 -43.30 -43.77 48.66
CA LEU A 446 -44.31 -44.18 49.63
C LEU A 446 -43.70 -45.25 50.55
N VAL A 447 -43.82 -45.05 51.87
CA VAL A 447 -43.71 -46.07 52.92
C VAL A 447 -45.10 -46.24 53.53
#